data_AF-A0A3S0KZD1-F1
#
_entry.id   AF-A0A3S0KZD1-F1
#
_cell.length_a   1.000
_cell.length_b   1.000
_cell.length_c   1.000
_cell.angle_alpha   90.00
_cell.angle_beta   90.00
_cell.angle_gamma   90.00
#
_symmetry.space_group_name_H-M   'P 1'
#
loop_
_entity.id
_entity.type
_entity.pdbx_description
1 polymer ?
#
loop_
_entity_poly.entity_id
_entity_poly.type
_entity_poly.pdbx_seq_one_letter_code
_entity_poly.pdbx_strand_id
1 'polypeptide(L)'
;MNELRRIAIAAAFGIAVGCSTASLPVAAQVPAAGGQSPHAISLYNLGLTAYKQGSPESAIIFFKRACDIDPNLADAQYNLGVLYQSQKRCKEAVPRFQEVLRVKPMDPDAHYQLGVCLTDLGQTAEARQHLTAIAPNNAHFAEAQRRIQMIDSGQTSQIVAAPPVQTTQVDSNVTGRMVQGGGTVTTAGGAGEQAAQPMSYPPPAATQQQQPVQQQPVQQIAVQAPQAAAPQVQEQPATMPKFNTPPSPTGPVAVLPNAAVRVIATGFSAPAGLSFGPGGSLYIANFLNNTIDRITADGSRSQFASGANIKGPIGLIVDNPGNVYVANYVSGTVVRISPAGISSVIATGFRKPYYLALDKEGNLFVSQQEDNSVVRITLPRTNVGVKP
;
A
#
# COMPACT_ATOMS: atom_id res chain seq x y z
N MET A 1 -37.34 -31.13 37.01
CA MET A 1 -37.96 -30.02 36.27
C MET A 1 -36.83 -29.31 35.51
N ASN A 2 -36.18 -29.97 34.56
CA ASN A 2 -36.56 -30.21 33.15
C ASN A 2 -36.38 -28.89 32.36
N GLU A 3 -35.54 -28.75 31.33
CA GLU A 3 -35.19 -29.69 30.25
C GLU A 3 -33.75 -29.46 29.75
N LEU A 4 -32.96 -30.53 29.71
CA LEU A 4 -31.78 -30.73 28.86
C LEU A 4 -32.23 -31.65 27.73
N ARG A 5 -32.21 -31.19 26.46
CA ARG A 5 -32.47 -32.09 25.32
C ARG A 5 -31.17 -32.66 24.78
N ARG A 6 -30.97 -33.93 25.13
CA ARG A 6 -30.09 -34.90 24.48
C ARG A 6 -30.69 -35.27 23.11
N ILE A 7 -29.84 -35.47 22.11
CA ILE A 7 -30.12 -36.36 20.98
C ILE A 7 -28.92 -37.29 20.83
N ALA A 8 -29.18 -38.58 20.97
CA ALA A 8 -28.31 -39.69 20.63
C ALA A 8 -29.16 -40.75 19.92
N ILE A 9 -28.50 -41.75 19.32
CA ILE A 9 -28.98 -42.96 18.61
C ILE A 9 -28.91 -42.77 17.08
N ALA A 10 -28.27 -43.61 16.26
CA ALA A 10 -27.75 -44.97 16.45
C ALA A 10 -26.54 -45.25 15.55
N ALA A 11 -25.66 -46.13 16.02
CA ALA A 11 -24.68 -46.84 15.20
C ALA A 11 -25.35 -48.07 14.56
N ALA A 12 -25.01 -48.35 13.30
CA ALA A 12 -25.19 -49.66 12.70
C ALA A 12 -23.91 -50.03 11.92
N PHE A 13 -23.27 -51.09 12.40
CA PHE A 13 -22.14 -51.78 11.77
C PHE A 13 -22.61 -52.49 10.49
N GLY A 14 -21.89 -52.30 9.39
CA GLY A 14 -22.04 -53.08 8.17
C GLY A 14 -20.70 -53.17 7.46
N ILE A 15 -20.01 -54.31 7.62
CA ILE A 15 -18.79 -54.66 6.91
C ILE A 15 -19.18 -54.98 5.47
N ALA A 16 -18.63 -54.26 4.50
CA ALA A 16 -18.58 -54.68 3.10
C ALA A 16 -17.23 -54.27 2.51
N VAL A 17 -16.39 -55.28 2.28
CA VAL A 17 -15.15 -55.18 1.51
C VAL A 17 -15.52 -54.92 0.06
N GLY A 18 -15.14 -53.75 -0.45
CA GLY A 18 -15.34 -53.34 -1.83
C GLY A 18 -14.21 -52.43 -2.29
N CYS A 19 -13.22 -53.03 -2.94
CA CYS A 19 -12.15 -52.32 -3.64
C CYS A 19 -12.76 -51.37 -4.68
N SER A 20 -12.54 -50.07 -4.53
CA SER A 20 -12.81 -49.07 -5.57
C SER A 20 -11.91 -47.87 -5.32
N THR A 21 -10.98 -47.66 -6.25
CA THR A 21 -10.10 -46.49 -6.31
C THR A 21 -10.94 -45.25 -6.58
N ALA A 22 -11.43 -44.62 -5.51
CA ALA A 22 -12.03 -43.30 -5.59
C ALA A 22 -10.89 -42.27 -5.65
N SER A 23 -10.54 -41.87 -6.88
CA SER A 23 -9.70 -40.73 -7.15
C SER A 23 -10.27 -39.50 -6.44
N LEU A 24 -9.48 -38.89 -5.56
CA LEU A 24 -9.80 -37.58 -4.97
C LEU A 24 -10.02 -36.58 -6.11
N PRO A 25 -11.00 -35.65 -6.00
CA PRO A 25 -11.17 -34.64 -7.02
C PRO A 25 -9.93 -33.76 -7.02
N VAL A 26 -9.25 -33.71 -8.17
CA VAL A 26 -8.24 -32.72 -8.50
C VAL A 26 -8.82 -31.35 -8.15
N ALA A 27 -8.17 -30.64 -7.22
CA ALA A 27 -8.51 -29.26 -6.91
C ALA A 27 -8.59 -28.50 -8.23
N ALA A 28 -9.77 -27.95 -8.52
CA ALA A 28 -10.04 -27.19 -9.72
C ALA A 28 -8.95 -26.11 -9.86
N GLN A 29 -8.11 -26.24 -10.88
CA GLN A 29 -7.23 -25.17 -11.32
C GLN A 29 -8.14 -23.99 -11.70
N VAL A 30 -8.14 -22.97 -10.85
CA VAL A 30 -8.74 -21.68 -11.20
C VAL A 30 -7.97 -21.16 -12.41
N PRO A 31 -8.62 -20.86 -13.54
CA PRO A 31 -7.92 -20.44 -14.74
C PRO A 31 -7.16 -19.14 -14.45
N ALA A 32 -5.86 -19.14 -14.76
CA ALA A 32 -5.01 -17.96 -14.76
C ALA A 32 -5.44 -17.02 -15.89
N ALA A 33 -6.49 -16.25 -15.65
CA ALA A 33 -6.96 -15.22 -16.56
C ALA A 33 -7.59 -14.08 -15.76
N GLY A 34 -6.74 -13.23 -15.21
CA GLY A 34 -7.13 -11.95 -14.61
C GLY A 34 -5.92 -11.03 -14.68
N GLY A 35 -6.01 -9.95 -15.46
CA GLY A 35 -4.96 -8.93 -15.49
C GLY A 35 -4.68 -8.42 -14.07
N GLN A 36 -3.41 -8.24 -13.73
CA GLN A 36 -3.00 -7.72 -12.42
C GLN A 36 -3.73 -6.41 -12.12
N SER A 37 -4.25 -6.27 -10.89
CA SER A 37 -5.01 -5.08 -10.50
C SER A 37 -4.11 -3.83 -10.56
N PRO A 38 -4.45 -2.79 -11.35
CA PRO A 38 -3.67 -1.55 -11.37
C PRO A 38 -3.53 -0.91 -9.97
N HIS A 39 -4.54 -1.12 -9.12
CA HIS A 39 -4.49 -0.66 -7.73
C HIS A 39 -3.45 -1.45 -6.91
N ALA A 40 -3.40 -2.77 -7.06
CA ALA A 40 -2.39 -3.60 -6.40
C ALA A 40 -0.96 -3.26 -6.89
N ILE A 41 -0.78 -3.03 -8.20
CA ILE A 41 0.49 -2.61 -8.79
C ILE A 41 0.93 -1.25 -8.21
N SER A 42 0.01 -0.30 -8.07
CA SER A 42 0.32 1.02 -7.48
C SER A 42 0.80 0.88 -6.03
N LEU A 43 0.12 0.08 -5.22
CA LEU A 43 0.52 -0.20 -3.84
C LEU A 43 1.85 -0.93 -3.78
N TYR A 44 2.06 -1.90 -4.67
CA TYR A 44 3.33 -2.58 -4.81
C TYR A 44 4.49 -1.61 -5.10
N ASN A 45 4.31 -0.67 -6.03
CA ASN A 45 5.31 0.35 -6.33
C ASN A 45 5.55 1.31 -5.15
N LEU A 46 4.52 1.64 -4.36
CA LEU A 46 4.71 2.38 -3.11
C LEU A 46 5.55 1.58 -2.10
N GLY A 47 5.37 0.26 -2.02
CA GLY A 47 6.20 -0.61 -1.19
C GLY A 47 7.66 -0.63 -1.63
N LEU A 48 7.92 -0.70 -2.94
CA LEU A 48 9.28 -0.59 -3.49
C LEU A 48 9.92 0.76 -3.15
N THR A 49 9.18 1.86 -3.29
CA THR A 49 9.66 3.20 -2.92
C THR A 49 9.95 3.30 -1.43
N ALA A 50 9.06 2.78 -0.58
CA ALA A 50 9.23 2.77 0.86
C ALA A 50 10.52 2.04 1.27
N TYR A 51 10.78 0.88 0.67
CA TYR A 51 12.00 0.12 0.93
C TYR A 51 13.25 0.86 0.47
N LYS A 52 13.24 1.46 -0.72
CA LYS A 52 14.35 2.28 -1.23
C LYS A 52 14.65 3.49 -0.34
N GLN A 53 13.65 4.00 0.37
CA GLN A 53 13.79 5.08 1.35
C GLN A 53 14.24 4.58 2.74
N GLY A 54 14.62 3.31 2.88
CA GLY A 54 15.06 2.73 4.15
C GLY A 54 13.93 2.57 5.16
N SER A 55 12.67 2.49 4.72
CA SER A 55 11.49 2.29 5.57
C SER A 55 10.86 0.90 5.34
N PRO A 56 11.51 -0.19 5.80
CA PRO A 56 11.05 -1.56 5.55
C PRO A 56 9.68 -1.87 6.19
N GLU A 57 9.34 -1.26 7.34
CA GLU A 57 8.04 -1.42 7.97
C GLU A 57 6.91 -0.84 7.10
N SER A 58 7.15 0.32 6.48
CA SER A 58 6.25 0.93 5.52
C SER A 58 6.11 0.07 4.25
N ALA A 59 7.21 -0.50 3.77
CA ALA A 59 7.20 -1.39 2.62
C ALA A 59 6.34 -2.64 2.86
N ILE A 60 6.47 -3.28 4.03
CA ILE A 60 5.64 -4.43 4.44
C ILE A 60 4.14 -4.08 4.35
N ILE A 61 3.75 -2.88 4.78
CA ILE A 61 2.34 -2.46 4.79
C ILE A 61 1.80 -2.34 3.37
N PHE A 62 2.55 -1.68 2.49
CA PHE A 62 2.15 -1.51 1.10
C PHE A 62 2.12 -2.83 0.33
N PHE A 63 3.12 -3.69 0.52
CA PHE A 63 3.12 -5.03 -0.08
C PHE A 63 1.98 -5.89 0.43
N LYS A 64 1.72 -5.89 1.74
CA LYS A 64 0.57 -6.61 2.32
C LYS A 64 -0.74 -6.16 1.69
N ARG A 65 -0.96 -4.84 1.59
CA ARG A 65 -2.17 -4.29 0.96
C ARG A 65 -2.27 -4.65 -0.53
N ALA A 66 -1.14 -4.67 -1.24
CA ALA A 66 -1.10 -5.14 -2.63
C ALA A 66 -1.53 -6.61 -2.74
N CYS A 67 -1.01 -7.48 -1.87
CA CYS A 67 -1.38 -8.90 -1.81
C CYS A 67 -2.85 -9.12 -1.40
N ASP A 68 -3.40 -8.28 -0.52
CA ASP A 68 -4.81 -8.36 -0.10
C ASP A 68 -5.77 -8.01 -1.25
N ILE A 69 -5.36 -7.12 -2.16
CA ILE A 69 -6.15 -6.72 -3.34
C ILE A 69 -5.96 -7.70 -4.50
N ASP A 70 -4.72 -8.12 -4.73
CA ASP A 70 -4.38 -9.08 -5.79
C ASP A 70 -3.48 -10.20 -5.23
N PRO A 71 -4.08 -11.31 -4.77
CA PRO A 71 -3.33 -12.45 -4.27
C PRO A 71 -2.42 -13.11 -5.31
N ASN A 72 -2.67 -12.88 -6.61
CA ASN A 72 -1.87 -13.43 -7.71
C ASN A 72 -0.66 -12.55 -8.08
N LEU A 73 -0.48 -11.39 -7.44
CA LEU A 73 0.68 -10.52 -7.65
C LEU A 73 1.93 -11.13 -6.98
N ALA A 74 2.50 -12.12 -7.66
CA ALA A 74 3.63 -12.92 -7.17
C ALA A 74 4.82 -12.06 -6.72
N ASP A 75 5.11 -10.96 -7.41
CA ASP A 75 6.25 -10.09 -7.05
C ASP A 75 6.02 -9.37 -5.70
N ALA A 76 4.76 -9.01 -5.38
CA ALA A 76 4.40 -8.46 -4.08
C ALA A 76 4.50 -9.52 -2.97
N GLN A 77 4.05 -10.75 -3.24
CA GLN A 77 4.20 -11.87 -2.30
C GLN A 77 5.67 -12.18 -2.04
N TYR A 78 6.49 -12.23 -3.09
CA TYR A 78 7.93 -12.49 -2.98
C TYR A 78 8.62 -11.42 -2.15
N ASN A 79 8.43 -10.13 -2.47
CA ASN A 79 9.07 -9.05 -1.73
C ASN A 79 8.58 -8.96 -0.28
N LEU A 80 7.30 -9.25 -0.01
CA LEU A 80 6.79 -9.36 1.35
C LEU A 80 7.47 -10.50 2.12
N GLY A 81 7.65 -11.67 1.49
CA GLY A 81 8.38 -12.80 2.06
C GLY A 81 9.83 -12.46 2.38
N VAL A 82 10.54 -11.80 1.46
CA VAL A 82 11.93 -11.35 1.67
C VAL A 82 12.04 -10.38 2.85
N LEU A 83 11.09 -9.46 3.01
CA LEU A 83 11.07 -8.55 4.17
C LEU A 83 10.78 -9.26 5.49
N TYR A 84 9.89 -10.25 5.51
CA TYR A 84 9.68 -11.05 6.71
C TYR A 84 10.93 -11.87 7.05
N GLN A 85 11.57 -12.49 6.06
CA GLN A 85 12.80 -13.24 6.26
C GLN A 85 13.95 -12.37 6.77
N SER A 86 14.14 -11.16 6.24
CA SER A 86 15.19 -10.24 6.70
C SER A 86 14.99 -9.80 8.16
N GLN A 87 13.75 -9.79 8.64
CA GLN A 87 13.37 -9.60 10.04
C GLN A 87 13.39 -10.90 10.88
N LYS A 88 13.92 -12.00 10.34
CA LYS A 88 13.93 -13.35 10.96
C LYS A 88 12.54 -13.91 11.26
N ARG A 89 11.50 -13.39 10.60
CA ARG A 89 10.10 -13.83 10.75
C ARG A 89 9.78 -14.95 9.75
N CYS A 90 10.55 -16.03 9.77
CA CYS A 90 10.44 -17.12 8.79
C CYS A 90 9.05 -17.78 8.78
N LYS A 91 8.36 -17.84 9.93
CA LYS A 91 6.96 -18.33 10.03
C LYS A 91 5.98 -17.53 9.17
N GLU A 92 6.21 -16.24 8.98
CA GLU A 92 5.37 -15.38 8.15
C GLU A 92 5.84 -15.34 6.69
N ALA A 93 7.13 -15.58 6.44
CA ALA A 93 7.70 -15.60 5.09
C ALA A 93 7.31 -16.84 4.29
N VAL A 94 7.32 -18.03 4.91
CA VAL A 94 6.98 -19.32 4.27
C VAL A 94 5.68 -19.27 3.46
N PRO A 95 4.52 -18.87 4.02
CA PRO A 95 3.28 -18.83 3.25
C PRO A 95 3.34 -17.83 2.08
N ARG A 96 4.19 -16.80 2.14
CA ARG A 96 4.34 -15.83 1.04
C ARG A 96 5.09 -16.44 -0.13
N PHE A 97 6.18 -17.16 0.12
CA PHE A 97 6.90 -17.86 -0.94
C PHE A 97 6.09 -19.02 -1.53
N GLN A 98 5.26 -19.69 -0.72
CA GLN A 98 4.31 -20.68 -1.23
C GLN A 98 3.30 -20.07 -2.21
N GLU A 99 2.78 -18.87 -1.94
CA GLU A 99 1.91 -18.15 -2.89
C GLU A 99 2.65 -17.78 -4.18
N VAL A 100 3.93 -17.42 -4.11
CA VAL A 100 4.76 -17.21 -5.32
C VAL A 100 4.81 -18.49 -6.14
N LEU A 101 5.11 -19.63 -5.52
CA LEU A 101 5.19 -20.93 -6.20
C LEU A 101 3.84 -21.44 -6.70
N ARG A 102 2.72 -21.02 -6.08
CA ARG A 102 1.38 -21.29 -6.62
C ARG A 102 1.17 -20.64 -7.99
N VAL A 103 1.72 -19.44 -8.20
CA VAL A 103 1.62 -18.68 -9.46
C VAL A 103 2.75 -19.01 -10.44
N LYS A 104 3.98 -19.17 -9.92
CA LYS A 104 5.20 -19.47 -10.68
C LYS A 104 5.86 -20.74 -10.10
N PRO A 105 5.38 -21.95 -10.46
CA PRO A 105 5.81 -23.20 -9.82
C PRO A 105 7.28 -23.57 -9.99
N MET A 106 7.99 -22.94 -10.93
CA MET A 106 9.41 -23.19 -11.18
C MET A 106 10.29 -21.98 -10.84
N ASP A 107 9.77 -21.02 -10.06
CA ASP A 107 10.53 -19.83 -9.67
C ASP A 107 11.70 -20.22 -8.73
N PRO A 108 12.95 -20.13 -9.21
CA PRO A 108 14.09 -20.62 -8.46
C PRO A 108 14.40 -19.77 -7.23
N ASP A 109 14.09 -18.48 -7.27
CA ASP A 109 14.30 -17.56 -6.17
C ASP A 109 13.31 -17.89 -5.02
N ALA A 110 12.05 -18.13 -5.34
CA ALA A 110 11.04 -18.55 -4.36
C ALA A 110 11.34 -19.93 -3.76
N HIS A 111 11.77 -20.90 -4.58
CA HIS A 111 12.23 -22.20 -4.08
C HIS A 111 13.42 -22.07 -3.12
N TYR A 112 14.39 -21.24 -3.47
CA TYR A 112 15.55 -20.98 -2.62
C TYR A 112 15.16 -20.32 -1.30
N GLN A 113 14.40 -19.22 -1.34
CA GLN A 113 14.02 -18.50 -0.13
C GLN A 113 13.11 -19.32 0.79
N LEU A 114 12.19 -20.09 0.22
CA LEU A 114 11.37 -21.03 0.99
C LEU A 114 12.22 -22.10 1.67
N GLY A 115 13.17 -22.69 0.93
CA GLY A 115 14.11 -23.67 1.49
C GLY A 115 14.94 -23.10 2.64
N VAL A 116 15.42 -21.86 2.52
CA VAL A 116 16.13 -21.15 3.60
C VAL A 116 15.23 -20.97 4.82
N CYS A 117 14.03 -20.42 4.65
CA CYS A 117 13.11 -20.21 5.76
C CYS A 117 12.70 -21.51 6.47
N LEU A 118 12.42 -22.57 5.72
CA LEU A 118 12.08 -23.88 6.28
C LEU A 118 13.24 -24.49 7.06
N THR A 119 14.48 -24.28 6.60
CA THR A 119 15.68 -24.71 7.34
C THR A 119 15.80 -23.98 8.67
N ASP A 120 15.57 -22.66 8.69
CA ASP A 120 15.58 -21.85 9.91
C ASP A 120 14.46 -22.25 10.89
N LEU A 121 13.36 -22.81 10.40
CA LEU A 121 12.26 -23.35 11.20
C LEU A 121 12.46 -24.81 11.63
N GLY A 122 13.55 -25.47 11.19
CA GLY A 122 13.82 -26.88 11.45
C GLY A 122 13.01 -27.87 10.61
N GLN A 123 12.26 -27.40 9.61
CA GLN A 123 11.47 -28.21 8.68
C GLN A 123 12.36 -28.73 7.54
N THR A 124 13.36 -29.53 7.90
CA THR A 124 14.47 -29.91 7.02
C THR A 124 14.07 -30.77 5.83
N ALA A 125 13.07 -31.65 5.98
CA ALA A 125 12.58 -32.49 4.89
C ALA A 125 11.97 -31.66 3.75
N GLU A 126 11.09 -30.72 4.09
CA GLU A 126 10.46 -29.80 3.14
C GLU A 126 11.50 -28.83 2.56
N ALA A 127 12.42 -28.31 3.39
CA ALA A 127 13.51 -27.46 2.93
C ALA A 127 14.34 -28.14 1.84
N ARG A 128 14.76 -29.39 2.08
CA ARG A 128 15.53 -30.19 1.14
C ARG A 128 14.78 -30.40 -0.18
N GLN A 129 13.48 -30.65 -0.13
CA GLN A 129 12.65 -30.77 -1.34
C GLN A 129 12.69 -29.48 -2.18
N HIS A 130 12.48 -28.31 -1.56
CA HIS A 130 12.48 -27.04 -2.29
C HIS A 130 13.87 -26.67 -2.81
N LEU A 131 14.94 -26.95 -2.07
CA LEU A 131 16.32 -26.71 -2.52
C LEU A 131 16.72 -27.62 -3.69
N THR A 132 16.23 -28.87 -3.71
CA THR A 132 16.50 -29.82 -4.80
C THR A 132 15.80 -29.44 -6.11
N ALA A 133 14.69 -28.69 -6.01
CA ALA A 133 13.96 -28.21 -7.19
C ALA A 133 14.70 -27.11 -7.98
N ILE A 134 15.78 -26.55 -7.43
CA ILE A 134 16.59 -25.51 -8.08
C ILE A 134 17.46 -26.17 -9.16
N ALA A 135 17.31 -25.70 -10.40
CA ALA A 135 18.04 -26.26 -11.54
C ALA A 135 19.56 -25.96 -11.49
N PRO A 136 20.44 -26.87 -11.99
CA PRO A 136 21.89 -26.71 -11.98
C PRO A 136 22.45 -25.42 -12.62
N ASN A 137 21.72 -24.84 -13.56
CA ASN A 137 22.08 -23.62 -14.27
C ASN A 137 21.64 -22.33 -13.55
N ASN A 138 20.97 -22.43 -12.40
CA ASN A 138 20.50 -21.27 -11.65
C ASN A 138 21.58 -20.74 -10.68
N ALA A 139 21.60 -19.42 -10.46
CA ALA A 139 22.54 -18.75 -9.57
C ALA A 139 22.50 -19.27 -8.11
N HIS A 140 21.33 -19.71 -7.63
CA HIS A 140 21.16 -20.24 -6.29
C HIS A 140 21.62 -21.70 -6.14
N PHE A 141 21.91 -22.41 -7.23
CA PHE A 141 22.17 -23.86 -7.19
C PHE A 141 23.33 -24.25 -6.27
N ALA A 142 24.47 -23.57 -6.38
CA ALA A 142 25.66 -23.90 -5.58
C ALA A 142 25.42 -23.73 -4.07
N GLU A 143 24.69 -22.69 -3.67
CA GLU A 143 24.31 -22.45 -2.27
C GLU A 143 23.22 -23.43 -1.82
N ALA A 144 22.27 -23.76 -2.68
CA ALA A 144 21.25 -24.76 -2.40
C ALA A 144 21.87 -26.14 -2.11
N GLN A 145 22.86 -26.56 -2.90
CA GLN A 145 23.59 -27.81 -2.68
C GLN A 145 24.35 -27.82 -1.35
N ARG A 146 24.99 -26.70 -0.98
CA ARG A 146 25.64 -26.57 0.33
C ARG A 146 24.65 -26.75 1.48
N ARG A 147 23.46 -26.14 1.38
CA ARG A 147 22.40 -26.28 2.39
C ARG A 147 21.83 -27.68 2.46
N ILE A 148 21.63 -28.36 1.33
CA ILE A 148 21.22 -29.77 1.30
C ILE A 148 22.24 -30.64 2.03
N GLN A 149 23.54 -30.45 1.76
CA GLN A 149 24.59 -31.20 2.45
C GLN A 149 24.59 -30.97 3.96
N MET A 150 24.33 -29.74 4.42
CA MET A 150 24.22 -29.41 5.85
C MET A 150 22.97 -30.02 6.51
N ILE A 151 21.86 -30.10 5.76
CA ILE A 151 20.64 -30.79 6.21
C ILE A 151 20.92 -32.28 6.36
N ASP A 152 21.52 -32.91 5.35
CA ASP A 152 21.81 -34.35 5.33
C ASP A 152 22.86 -34.75 6.39
N SER A 153 23.79 -33.86 6.74
CA SER A 153 24.78 -34.08 7.80
C SER A 153 24.28 -33.78 9.22
N GLY A 154 23.04 -33.30 9.38
CA GLY A 154 22.47 -32.93 10.68
C GLY A 154 23.12 -31.69 11.33
N GLN A 155 23.90 -30.92 10.58
CA GLN A 155 24.62 -29.72 11.06
C GLN A 155 23.76 -28.44 11.01
N THR A 156 22.44 -28.56 11.19
CA THR A 156 21.50 -27.46 11.05
C THR A 156 21.75 -26.29 12.01
N SER A 157 22.34 -26.56 13.19
CA SER A 157 22.77 -25.53 14.15
C SER A 157 23.82 -24.56 13.59
N GLN A 158 24.59 -24.95 12.56
CA GLN A 158 25.58 -24.09 11.91
C GLN A 158 24.98 -23.26 10.75
N ILE A 159 23.77 -23.59 10.30
CA ILE A 159 23.07 -22.91 9.20
C ILE A 159 22.46 -21.59 9.67
N VAL A 160 21.99 -21.54 10.92
CA VAL A 160 21.30 -20.40 11.54
C VAL A 160 22.21 -19.17 11.71
N ALA A 161 23.53 -19.35 11.64
CA ALA A 161 24.55 -18.33 11.91
C ALA A 161 25.25 -17.75 10.68
N ALA A 162 24.97 -18.25 9.47
CA ALA A 162 25.61 -17.68 8.27
C ALA A 162 24.94 -16.35 7.89
N PRO A 163 25.66 -15.21 7.92
CA PRO A 163 25.12 -13.97 7.35
C PRO A 163 24.88 -14.19 5.85
N PRO A 164 23.94 -13.45 5.22
CA PRO A 164 23.86 -13.42 3.77
C PRO A 164 25.25 -13.05 3.26
N VAL A 165 25.83 -13.90 2.42
CA VAL A 165 27.16 -13.66 1.85
C VAL A 165 27.11 -12.31 1.15
N GLN A 166 27.83 -11.34 1.73
CA GLN A 166 28.34 -10.19 1.00
C GLN A 166 29.31 -10.75 -0.04
N THR A 167 28.87 -10.82 -1.29
CA THR A 167 29.79 -11.03 -2.41
C THR A 167 30.61 -9.75 -2.56
N THR A 168 31.85 -9.78 -2.07
CA THR A 168 32.87 -8.77 -2.35
C THR A 168 33.20 -8.79 -3.84
N GLN A 169 32.68 -7.83 -4.60
CA GLN A 169 33.47 -6.84 -5.34
C GLN A 169 32.53 -5.80 -5.97
N VAL A 170 33.05 -4.59 -6.07
CA VAL A 170 32.37 -3.33 -6.30
C VAL A 170 31.73 -3.30 -7.70
N ASP A 171 30.44 -3.56 -7.76
CA ASP A 171 29.54 -3.06 -8.80
C ASP A 171 28.18 -2.77 -8.17
N SER A 172 27.64 -1.60 -8.47
CA SER A 172 26.57 -0.90 -7.76
C SER A 172 25.16 -1.53 -7.86
N ASN A 173 25.04 -2.85 -7.91
CA ASN A 173 23.78 -3.57 -8.03
C ASN A 173 23.83 -4.88 -7.24
N VAL A 174 22.75 -5.20 -6.52
CA VAL A 174 22.47 -6.46 -5.78
C VAL A 174 22.83 -6.45 -4.28
N THR A 175 22.15 -5.59 -3.53
CA THR A 175 21.51 -6.02 -2.26
C THR A 175 20.22 -6.71 -2.67
N GLY A 176 19.94 -7.93 -2.17
CA GLY A 176 18.82 -8.82 -2.55
C GLY A 176 17.77 -8.16 -3.44
N ARG A 177 17.85 -8.38 -4.76
CA ARG A 177 17.00 -7.69 -5.73
C ARG A 177 15.55 -8.03 -5.39
N MET A 178 14.83 -7.09 -4.76
CA MET A 178 13.38 -7.06 -4.85
C MET A 178 13.05 -7.16 -6.34
N VAL A 179 12.20 -8.12 -6.70
CA VAL A 179 11.85 -8.35 -8.11
C VAL A 179 11.29 -7.02 -8.63
N GLN A 180 11.80 -6.48 -9.73
CA GLN A 180 11.15 -5.35 -10.40
C GLN A 180 10.29 -5.93 -11.51
N GLY A 181 9.01 -6.17 -11.21
CA GLY A 181 8.05 -6.67 -12.19
C GLY A 181 7.91 -5.69 -13.35
N GLY A 182 8.26 -6.16 -14.55
CA GLY A 182 7.99 -5.48 -15.81
C GLY A 182 6.52 -5.53 -16.17
N GLY A 183 5.85 -4.39 -16.03
CA GLY A 183 4.70 -4.01 -16.85
C GLY A 183 5.10 -2.76 -17.61
N THR A 184 5.38 -2.90 -18.90
CA THR A 184 5.66 -1.77 -19.79
C THR A 184 4.46 -0.84 -19.81
N VAL A 185 4.56 0.30 -19.14
CA VAL A 185 4.05 1.54 -19.71
C VAL A 185 5.21 2.11 -20.50
N THR A 186 5.10 2.04 -21.82
CA THR A 186 5.98 2.76 -22.76
C THR A 186 5.95 4.25 -22.42
N THR A 187 6.95 4.75 -21.70
CA THR A 187 7.33 6.16 -21.76
C THR A 187 8.39 6.29 -22.84
N ALA A 188 7.96 6.77 -24.00
CA ALA A 188 8.86 7.14 -25.08
C ALA A 188 9.65 8.41 -24.74
N GLY A 189 10.93 8.42 -25.10
CA GLY A 189 11.71 9.63 -25.34
C GLY A 189 12.69 10.01 -24.25
N GLY A 190 13.92 9.52 -24.34
CA GLY A 190 15.05 9.96 -23.52
C GLY A 190 15.69 11.25 -24.02
N ALA A 191 16.40 11.93 -23.12
CA ALA A 191 17.58 12.73 -23.42
C ALA A 191 18.37 13.01 -22.13
N GLY A 192 19.66 12.64 -22.13
CA GLY A 192 20.75 13.38 -21.50
C GLY A 192 20.86 13.36 -19.97
N GLU A 193 21.78 12.56 -19.47
CA GLU A 193 22.48 12.82 -18.21
C GLU A 193 23.13 14.21 -18.21
N GLN A 194 22.81 15.03 -17.21
CA GLN A 194 23.73 16.03 -16.68
C GLN A 194 23.36 16.35 -15.23
N ALA A 195 24.32 16.16 -14.34
CA ALA A 195 24.25 16.50 -12.94
C ALA A 195 24.02 18.01 -12.76
N ALA A 196 23.04 18.40 -11.95
CA ALA A 196 22.83 19.80 -11.55
C ALA A 196 22.82 19.92 -10.03
N GLN A 197 23.74 20.75 -9.55
CA GLN A 197 23.92 21.24 -8.18
C GLN A 197 22.74 22.12 -7.71
N PRO A 198 22.60 22.43 -6.39
CA PRO A 198 21.38 23.01 -5.84
C PRO A 198 21.19 24.46 -6.29
N MET A 199 20.04 24.76 -6.90
CA MET A 199 19.69 26.11 -7.34
C MET A 199 18.98 26.91 -6.23
N SER A 200 19.56 28.07 -5.95
CA SER A 200 19.04 29.14 -5.09
C SER A 200 17.86 29.87 -5.75
N TYR A 201 16.94 30.36 -4.93
CA TYR A 201 15.76 31.13 -5.34
C TYR A 201 16.08 32.61 -5.63
N PRO A 202 15.43 33.24 -6.64
CA PRO A 202 15.25 34.70 -6.69
C PRO A 202 13.84 35.13 -6.21
N PRO A 203 13.66 36.38 -5.70
CA PRO A 203 12.42 36.91 -5.09
C PRO A 203 11.37 37.40 -6.12
N PRO A 204 10.12 37.69 -5.70
CA PRO A 204 8.97 37.90 -6.60
C PRO A 204 8.91 39.32 -7.21
N ALA A 205 8.41 39.41 -8.44
CA ALA A 205 8.16 40.67 -9.16
C ALA A 205 6.73 41.20 -8.95
N ALA A 206 6.62 42.53 -9.03
CA ALA A 206 5.49 43.35 -8.61
C ALA A 206 4.35 43.52 -9.64
N THR A 207 3.21 43.97 -9.09
CA THR A 207 1.93 44.46 -9.64
C THR A 207 1.97 45.33 -10.91
N GLN A 208 1.03 45.09 -11.84
CA GLN A 208 0.33 46.08 -12.70
C GLN A 208 -1.11 45.58 -12.95
N GLN A 209 -2.13 46.18 -12.34
CA GLN A 209 -3.05 47.24 -12.81
C GLN A 209 -4.03 46.85 -13.94
N GLN A 210 -5.32 47.09 -13.67
CA GLN A 210 -6.53 46.73 -14.43
C GLN A 210 -7.05 47.89 -15.32
N GLN A 211 -7.97 47.51 -16.24
CA GLN A 211 -9.16 48.23 -16.79
C GLN A 211 -9.13 48.60 -18.29
N PRO A 212 -10.30 48.82 -18.96
CA PRO A 212 -11.64 48.23 -18.77
C PRO A 212 -12.37 47.81 -20.09
N VAL A 213 -13.59 47.29 -19.88
CA VAL A 213 -14.62 46.73 -20.79
C VAL A 213 -15.23 47.76 -21.76
N GLN A 214 -15.55 47.34 -23.00
CA GLN A 214 -16.49 48.05 -23.89
C GLN A 214 -17.50 47.10 -24.55
N GLN A 215 -18.71 47.64 -24.72
CA GLN A 215 -20.00 46.97 -24.97
C GLN A 215 -20.32 46.79 -26.47
N GLN A 216 -21.17 45.80 -26.76
CA GLN A 216 -21.79 45.54 -28.07
C GLN A 216 -22.86 46.58 -28.44
N PRO A 217 -23.31 46.59 -29.71
CA PRO A 217 -24.70 46.85 -30.05
C PRO A 217 -25.41 45.67 -30.73
N VAL A 218 -26.73 45.72 -30.58
CA VAL A 218 -27.79 44.74 -30.81
C VAL A 218 -28.26 44.72 -32.28
N GLN A 219 -28.62 43.56 -32.82
CA GLN A 219 -29.57 43.45 -33.95
C GLN A 219 -30.61 42.33 -33.68
N GLN A 220 -31.89 42.74 -33.59
CA GLN A 220 -33.10 41.92 -33.83
C GLN A 220 -33.21 41.69 -35.37
N ILE A 221 -33.95 40.78 -36.00
CA ILE A 221 -35.32 40.22 -35.91
C ILE A 221 -35.22 38.92 -36.80
N ALA A 222 -35.85 37.76 -36.59
CA ALA A 222 -37.25 37.46 -36.88
C ALA A 222 -37.53 35.96 -36.64
N VAL A 223 -38.76 35.66 -36.25
CA VAL A 223 -39.30 34.33 -35.95
C VAL A 223 -39.97 33.76 -37.20
N GLN A 224 -39.61 32.55 -37.64
CA GLN A 224 -40.49 31.70 -38.46
C GLN A 224 -40.23 30.20 -38.18
N ALA A 225 -41.29 29.51 -37.82
CA ALA A 225 -41.52 28.07 -37.96
C ALA A 225 -42.99 27.92 -38.40
N PRO A 226 -43.49 26.75 -38.87
CA PRO A 226 -42.84 25.46 -39.12
C PRO A 226 -43.22 24.86 -40.50
N GLN A 227 -42.61 23.73 -40.91
CA GLN A 227 -43.36 22.60 -41.50
C GLN A 227 -42.47 21.37 -41.73
N ALA A 228 -43.09 20.21 -41.50
CA ALA A 228 -42.50 18.88 -41.48
C ALA A 228 -42.36 18.28 -42.88
N ALA A 229 -41.29 17.52 -43.09
CA ALA A 229 -41.22 16.45 -44.08
C ALA A 229 -40.19 15.41 -43.61
N ALA A 230 -40.64 14.19 -43.37
CA ALA A 230 -39.78 13.03 -43.15
C ALA A 230 -39.46 12.36 -44.49
N PRO A 231 -38.20 12.00 -44.76
CA PRO A 231 -37.89 10.93 -45.69
C PRO A 231 -37.14 9.78 -45.00
N GLN A 232 -37.47 8.57 -45.47
CA GLN A 232 -37.06 7.27 -44.94
C GLN A 232 -35.56 6.99 -45.10
N VAL A 233 -34.95 6.38 -44.09
CA VAL A 233 -33.54 5.95 -44.10
C VAL A 233 -33.47 4.52 -44.63
N GLN A 234 -32.77 4.33 -45.75
CA GLN A 234 -32.28 3.02 -46.20
C GLN A 234 -31.07 2.64 -45.35
N GLU A 235 -31.13 1.51 -44.63
CA GLU A 235 -29.98 0.99 -43.86
C GLU A 235 -28.95 0.35 -44.80
N GLN A 236 -27.72 0.82 -44.72
CA GLN A 236 -26.53 0.20 -45.31
C GLN A 236 -25.55 -0.09 -44.16
N PRO A 237 -24.99 -1.32 -44.03
CA PRO A 237 -24.19 -1.68 -42.86
C PRO A 237 -22.81 -1.00 -42.90
N ALA A 238 -22.64 0.04 -42.10
CA ALA A 238 -21.36 0.74 -41.93
C ALA A 238 -20.47 -0.01 -40.93
N THR A 239 -19.27 -0.39 -41.38
CA THR A 239 -18.16 -0.86 -40.54
C THR A 239 -17.84 0.20 -39.48
N MET A 240 -17.92 -0.16 -38.19
CA MET A 240 -17.60 0.76 -37.09
C MET A 240 -16.15 1.29 -37.21
N PRO A 241 -15.93 2.61 -37.14
CA PRO A 241 -14.58 3.15 -36.99
C PRO A 241 -14.04 2.76 -35.60
N LYS A 242 -12.79 2.29 -35.56
CA LYS A 242 -12.05 2.12 -34.30
C LYS A 242 -11.99 3.48 -33.61
N PHE A 243 -12.69 3.62 -32.48
CA PHE A 243 -12.52 4.79 -31.62
C PHE A 243 -11.12 4.73 -31.02
N ASN A 244 -10.24 5.62 -31.47
CA ASN A 244 -9.09 6.01 -30.64
C ASN A 244 -9.67 6.61 -29.37
N THR A 245 -9.65 5.87 -28.27
CA THR A 245 -10.01 6.41 -26.96
C THR A 245 -9.04 7.57 -26.67
N PRO A 246 -9.53 8.80 -26.42
CA PRO A 246 -8.65 9.88 -26.00
C PRO A 246 -7.87 9.44 -24.77
N PRO A 247 -6.60 9.84 -24.62
CA PRO A 247 -5.82 9.49 -23.43
C PRO A 247 -6.60 9.91 -22.19
N SER A 248 -6.77 8.98 -21.24
CA SER A 248 -7.41 9.27 -19.96
C SER A 248 -6.77 10.52 -19.36
N PRO A 249 -7.56 11.47 -18.83
CA PRO A 249 -7.02 12.63 -18.16
C PRO A 249 -6.03 12.17 -17.07
N THR A 250 -4.81 12.70 -17.11
CA THR A 250 -3.70 12.31 -16.22
C THR A 250 -3.84 12.87 -14.80
N GLY A 251 -5.05 13.28 -14.41
CA GLY A 251 -5.34 13.91 -13.13
C GLY A 251 -6.81 13.79 -12.74
N PRO A 252 -7.15 14.14 -11.50
CA PRO A 252 -8.50 14.01 -10.99
C PRO A 252 -9.44 14.97 -11.73
N VAL A 253 -10.60 14.47 -12.16
CA VAL A 253 -11.62 15.22 -12.91
C VAL A 253 -12.89 15.33 -12.08
N ALA A 254 -13.48 16.52 -12.07
CA ALA A 254 -14.78 16.74 -11.45
C ALA A 254 -15.88 15.99 -12.21
N VAL A 255 -16.65 15.17 -11.50
CA VAL A 255 -17.81 14.48 -12.07
C VAL A 255 -19.10 15.31 -11.90
N LEU A 256 -19.14 16.18 -10.90
CA LEU A 256 -20.32 17.00 -10.60
C LEU A 256 -20.30 18.32 -11.38
N PRO A 257 -21.46 18.77 -11.91
CA PRO A 257 -21.59 20.11 -12.46
C PRO A 257 -21.20 21.16 -11.41
N ASN A 258 -20.43 22.17 -11.81
CA ASN A 258 -19.90 23.24 -10.95
C ASN A 258 -18.90 22.81 -9.88
N ALA A 259 -18.44 21.56 -9.87
CA ALA A 259 -17.30 21.17 -9.04
C ALA A 259 -15.98 21.51 -9.76
N ALA A 260 -15.06 22.14 -9.05
CA ALA A 260 -13.70 22.38 -9.52
C ALA A 260 -12.74 21.42 -8.82
N VAL A 261 -11.97 20.66 -9.60
CA VAL A 261 -10.93 19.77 -9.10
C VAL A 261 -9.58 20.28 -9.60
N ARG A 262 -8.63 20.46 -8.69
CA ARG A 262 -7.27 20.88 -9.01
C ARG A 262 -6.29 20.31 -8.00
N VAL A 263 -5.05 20.10 -8.45
CA VAL A 263 -3.92 19.84 -7.56
C VAL A 263 -3.50 21.17 -6.93
N ILE A 264 -3.55 21.26 -5.60
CA ILE A 264 -3.17 22.49 -4.87
C ILE A 264 -1.72 22.50 -4.40
N ALA A 265 -1.09 21.33 -4.27
CA ALA A 265 0.30 21.16 -3.87
C ALA A 265 0.81 19.77 -4.28
N THR A 266 2.12 19.66 -4.52
CA THR A 266 2.83 18.42 -4.83
C THR A 266 4.08 18.27 -3.95
N GLY A 267 4.82 17.17 -4.09
CA GLY A 267 6.06 16.93 -3.33
C GLY A 267 5.83 16.41 -1.90
N PHE A 268 4.70 15.74 -1.67
CA PHE A 268 4.41 15.01 -0.43
C PHE A 268 5.00 13.60 -0.48
N SER A 269 5.19 12.97 0.68
CA SER A 269 5.73 11.61 0.78
C SER A 269 4.64 10.62 1.18
N ALA A 270 3.93 10.10 0.18
CA ALA A 270 2.70 9.30 0.34
C ALA A 270 1.70 9.96 1.33
N PRO A 271 1.09 11.10 0.95
CA PRO A 271 0.14 11.79 1.81
C PRO A 271 -1.08 10.90 2.07
N ALA A 272 -1.41 10.67 3.34
CA ALA A 272 -2.42 9.67 3.73
C ALA A 272 -3.59 10.28 4.51
N GLY A 273 -3.31 11.21 5.43
CA GLY A 273 -4.31 11.85 6.29
C GLY A 273 -4.35 13.35 6.08
N LEU A 274 -5.55 13.93 6.20
CA LEU A 274 -5.80 15.36 6.09
C LEU A 274 -6.74 15.80 7.21
N SER A 275 -6.49 16.98 7.80
CA SER A 275 -7.46 17.66 8.66
C SER A 275 -7.27 19.16 8.57
N PHE A 276 -8.37 19.89 8.55
CA PHE A 276 -8.33 21.31 8.83
C PHE A 276 -8.12 21.55 10.33
N GLY A 277 -7.39 22.61 10.63
CA GLY A 277 -7.29 23.19 11.95
C GLY A 277 -7.85 24.62 11.98
N PRO A 278 -7.72 25.30 13.13
CA PRO A 278 -8.11 26.69 13.28
C PRO A 278 -7.46 27.60 12.23
N GLY A 279 -8.18 28.64 11.81
CA GLY A 279 -7.68 29.61 10.83
C GLY A 279 -7.51 29.07 9.41
N GLY A 280 -8.10 27.92 9.08
CA GLY A 280 -8.10 27.35 7.72
C GLY A 280 -6.80 26.64 7.34
N SER A 281 -5.90 26.37 8.28
CA SER A 281 -4.69 25.60 8.02
C SER A 281 -5.03 24.14 7.75
N LEU A 282 -4.51 23.58 6.65
CA LEU A 282 -4.62 22.16 6.31
C LEU A 282 -3.37 21.43 6.78
N TYR A 283 -3.56 20.39 7.59
CA TYR A 283 -2.49 19.50 8.06
C TYR A 283 -2.50 18.20 7.27
N ILE A 284 -1.32 17.74 6.87
CA ILE A 284 -1.14 16.59 5.98
C ILE A 284 -0.17 15.60 6.62
N ALA A 285 -0.62 14.36 6.83
CA ALA A 285 0.25 13.27 7.26
C ALA A 285 0.98 12.66 6.06
N ASN A 286 2.30 12.71 6.09
CA ASN A 286 3.16 12.06 5.11
C ASN A 286 3.66 10.72 5.68
N PHE A 287 3.07 9.63 5.18
CA PHE A 287 3.26 8.31 5.75
C PHE A 287 4.72 7.82 5.64
N LEU A 288 5.37 8.06 4.51
CA LEU A 288 6.67 7.47 4.20
C LEU A 288 7.84 8.14 4.91
N ASN A 289 7.89 9.48 4.89
CA ASN A 289 8.99 10.23 5.52
C ASN A 289 8.71 10.62 6.97
N ASN A 290 7.58 10.17 7.55
CA ASN A 290 7.22 10.40 8.95
C ASN A 290 7.09 11.89 9.34
N THR A 291 6.54 12.72 8.45
CA THR A 291 6.31 14.15 8.73
C THR A 291 4.83 14.50 8.74
N ILE A 292 4.50 15.58 9.44
CA ILE A 292 3.25 16.32 9.25
C ILE A 292 3.61 17.64 8.58
N ASP A 293 3.01 17.91 7.44
CA ASP A 293 3.11 19.20 6.77
C ASP A 293 1.88 20.06 7.08
N ARG A 294 2.03 21.38 6.97
CA ARG A 294 0.95 22.34 7.08
C ARG A 294 0.93 23.22 5.83
N ILE A 295 -0.26 23.42 5.28
CA ILE A 295 -0.55 24.47 4.31
C ILE A 295 -1.42 25.50 5.03
N THR A 296 -0.92 26.73 5.18
CA THR A 296 -1.69 27.83 5.77
C THR A 296 -2.73 28.36 4.78
N ALA A 297 -3.68 29.16 5.26
CA ALA A 297 -4.80 29.66 4.43
C ALA A 297 -4.36 30.53 3.24
N ASP A 298 -3.17 31.11 3.30
CA ASP A 298 -2.50 31.84 2.21
C ASP A 298 -1.85 30.91 1.14
N GLY A 299 -1.87 29.59 1.36
CA GLY A 299 -1.27 28.59 0.49
C GLY A 299 0.19 28.24 0.82
N SER A 300 0.80 28.88 1.83
CA SER A 300 2.19 28.61 2.19
C SER A 300 2.35 27.23 2.82
N ARG A 301 3.22 26.38 2.24
CA ARG A 301 3.55 25.03 2.74
C ARG A 301 4.80 25.05 3.61
N SER A 302 4.75 24.39 4.76
CA SER A 302 5.93 24.08 5.57
C SER A 302 5.81 22.70 6.24
N GLN A 303 6.95 22.13 6.63
CA GLN A 303 6.94 20.99 7.56
C GLN A 303 6.53 21.51 8.94
N PHE A 304 5.42 20.99 9.47
CA PHE A 304 4.88 21.39 10.78
C PHE A 304 5.50 20.59 11.92
N ALA A 305 5.67 19.28 11.72
CA ALA A 305 6.27 18.42 12.72
C ALA A 305 7.00 17.23 12.08
N SER A 306 8.04 16.79 12.77
CA SER A 306 8.78 15.56 12.50
C SER A 306 9.33 15.03 13.83
N GLY A 307 9.96 13.86 13.82
CA GLY A 307 10.69 13.34 14.99
C GLY A 307 10.35 11.89 15.33
N ALA A 308 10.93 11.41 16.43
CA ALA A 308 10.89 9.99 16.80
C ALA A 308 9.48 9.47 17.12
N ASN A 309 8.57 10.35 17.57
CA ASN A 309 7.22 9.97 17.96
C ASN A 309 6.26 9.81 16.77
N ILE A 310 6.63 10.27 15.57
CA ILE A 310 5.79 10.20 14.38
C ILE A 310 6.32 9.05 13.52
N LYS A 311 5.52 7.98 13.37
CA LYS A 311 5.93 6.75 12.67
C LYS A 311 4.78 6.15 11.89
N GLY A 312 4.81 6.28 10.57
CA GLY A 312 3.70 5.94 9.68
C GLY A 312 2.43 6.70 10.04
N PRO A 313 2.45 8.04 10.08
CA PRO A 313 1.25 8.82 10.36
C PRO A 313 0.23 8.59 9.24
N ILE A 314 -1.00 8.23 9.60
CA ILE A 314 -2.04 7.89 8.61
C ILE A 314 -3.33 8.68 8.80
N GLY A 315 -3.82 8.77 10.04
CA GLY A 315 -4.98 9.56 10.41
C GLY A 315 -4.56 10.74 11.26
N LEU A 316 -5.21 11.88 11.09
CA LEU A 316 -5.00 13.04 11.95
C LEU A 316 -6.29 13.83 12.18
N ILE A 317 -6.41 14.49 13.32
CA ILE A 317 -7.51 15.39 13.66
C ILE A 317 -6.96 16.56 14.47
N VAL A 318 -7.52 17.76 14.28
CA VAL A 318 -7.08 18.97 14.99
C VAL A 318 -8.18 19.45 15.93
N ASP A 319 -7.82 19.80 17.17
CA ASP A 319 -8.75 20.42 18.12
C ASP A 319 -8.83 21.95 17.98
N ASN A 320 -9.77 22.59 18.68
CA ASN A 320 -9.97 24.04 18.63
C ASN A 320 -8.74 24.84 19.08
N PRO A 321 -7.97 24.43 20.11
CA PRO A 321 -6.69 25.05 20.43
C PRO A 321 -5.59 24.89 19.35
N GLY A 322 -5.77 24.01 18.36
CA GLY A 322 -4.80 23.76 17.30
C GLY A 322 -3.80 22.64 17.61
N ASN A 323 -4.07 21.79 18.60
CA ASN A 323 -3.30 20.56 18.77
C ASN A 323 -3.68 19.56 17.68
N VAL A 324 -2.68 18.92 17.09
CA VAL A 324 -2.87 17.87 16.08
C VAL A 324 -2.70 16.51 16.76
N TYR A 325 -3.74 15.68 16.71
CA TYR A 325 -3.66 14.29 17.13
C TYR A 325 -3.42 13.41 15.93
N VAL A 326 -2.48 12.47 16.03
CA VAL A 326 -2.04 11.64 14.91
C VAL A 326 -2.07 10.17 15.31
N ALA A 327 -2.64 9.34 14.46
CA ALA A 327 -2.62 7.88 14.53
C ALA A 327 -1.40 7.40 13.76
N ASN A 328 -0.46 6.79 14.48
CA ASN A 328 0.74 6.22 13.92
C ASN A 328 0.51 4.74 13.64
N TYR A 329 0.25 4.42 12.38
CA TYR A 329 -0.06 3.07 11.94
C TYR A 329 1.10 2.09 12.17
N VAL A 330 2.34 2.55 12.00
CA VAL A 330 3.54 1.71 12.12
C VAL A 330 3.87 1.45 13.59
N SER A 331 3.92 2.49 14.43
CA SER A 331 4.29 2.33 15.85
C SER A 331 3.15 1.89 16.77
N GLY A 332 1.89 1.89 16.29
CA GLY A 332 0.74 1.54 17.13
C GLY A 332 0.52 2.55 18.27
N THR A 333 0.79 3.83 17.99
CA THR A 333 0.65 4.91 18.98
C THR A 333 -0.31 6.00 18.50
N VAL A 334 -0.84 6.75 19.45
CA VAL A 334 -1.47 8.03 19.20
C VAL A 334 -0.62 9.11 19.83
N VAL A 335 -0.29 10.13 19.05
CA VAL A 335 0.49 11.28 19.50
C VAL A 335 -0.33 12.55 19.45
N ARG A 336 -0.05 13.46 20.37
CA ARG A 336 -0.49 14.85 20.34
C ARG A 336 0.69 15.73 19.96
N ILE A 337 0.49 16.62 19.00
CA ILE A 337 1.44 17.63 18.57
C ILE A 337 0.86 18.99 18.96
N SER A 338 1.60 19.78 19.74
CA SER A 338 1.16 21.12 20.15
C SER A 338 1.16 22.09 18.96
N PRO A 339 0.51 23.26 19.04
CA PRO A 339 0.60 24.31 18.01
C PRO A 339 2.04 24.74 17.70
N ALA A 340 2.98 24.52 18.63
CA ALA A 340 4.41 24.78 18.46
C ALA A 340 5.16 23.65 17.73
N GLY A 341 4.48 22.59 17.26
CA GLY A 341 5.09 21.46 16.56
C GLY A 341 5.71 20.39 17.47
N ILE A 342 5.52 20.49 18.79
CA ILE A 342 6.13 19.57 19.76
C ILE A 342 5.25 18.32 19.89
N SER A 343 5.81 17.14 19.56
CA SER A 343 5.10 15.86 19.59
C SER A 343 5.28 15.10 20.91
N SER A 344 4.19 14.51 21.41
CA SER A 344 4.15 13.69 22.64
C SER A 344 3.26 12.47 22.43
N VAL A 345 3.73 11.28 22.86
CA VAL A 345 2.90 10.07 22.84
C VAL A 345 1.88 10.15 23.96
N ILE A 346 0.59 10.05 23.62
CA ILE A 346 -0.51 10.13 24.59
C ILE A 346 -1.18 8.78 24.85
N ALA A 347 -1.01 7.82 23.94
CA ALA A 347 -1.49 6.45 24.11
C ALA A 347 -0.70 5.47 23.22
N THR A 348 -0.55 4.23 23.66
CA THR A 348 0.21 3.16 23.00
C THR A 348 -0.58 1.86 22.97
N GLY A 349 -0.06 0.85 22.25
CA GLY A 349 -0.66 -0.49 22.21
C GLY A 349 -1.75 -0.67 21.17
N PHE A 350 -1.92 0.30 20.25
CA PHE A 350 -2.92 0.20 19.19
C PHE A 350 -2.49 -0.78 18.10
N ARG A 351 -3.46 -1.56 17.63
CA ARG A 351 -3.30 -2.54 16.55
C ARG A 351 -3.71 -1.90 15.23
N LYS A 352 -2.71 -1.28 14.58
CA LYS A 352 -2.85 -0.55 13.31
C LYS A 352 -3.90 0.56 13.39
N PRO A 353 -3.68 1.60 14.23
CA PRO A 353 -4.60 2.72 14.33
C PRO A 353 -4.67 3.44 12.98
N TYR A 354 -5.88 3.70 12.48
CA TYR A 354 -6.11 4.15 11.11
C TYR A 354 -6.75 5.53 11.01
N TYR A 355 -7.83 5.79 11.75
CA TYR A 355 -8.54 7.07 11.69
C TYR A 355 -8.80 7.61 13.09
N LEU A 356 -8.94 8.94 13.23
CA LEU A 356 -9.36 9.58 14.48
C LEU A 356 -10.60 10.44 14.28
N ALA A 357 -11.43 10.50 15.31
CA ALA A 357 -12.48 11.50 15.46
C ALA A 357 -12.42 12.14 16.85
N LEU A 358 -12.87 13.39 16.95
CA LEU A 358 -13.09 14.09 18.21
C LEU A 358 -14.59 14.24 18.45
N ASP A 359 -15.05 13.96 19.67
CA ASP A 359 -16.38 14.42 20.09
C ASP A 359 -16.33 15.85 20.63
N LYS A 360 -17.51 16.40 20.95
CA LYS A 360 -17.67 17.77 21.46
C LYS A 360 -17.03 17.95 22.85
N GLU A 361 -16.84 16.86 23.59
CA GLU A 361 -16.17 16.85 24.89
C GLU A 361 -14.63 16.75 24.78
N GLY A 362 -14.09 16.59 23.57
CA GLY A 362 -12.66 16.45 23.31
C GLY A 362 -12.12 15.03 23.52
N ASN A 363 -12.98 14.02 23.61
CA ASN A 363 -12.53 12.63 23.61
C ASN A 363 -12.13 12.21 22.19
N LEU A 364 -11.05 11.45 22.08
CA LEU A 364 -10.61 10.88 20.81
C LEU A 364 -11.21 9.49 20.62
N PHE A 365 -11.64 9.19 19.40
CA PHE A 365 -12.04 7.85 18.96
C PHE A 365 -11.09 7.41 17.87
N VAL A 366 -10.52 6.21 18.00
CA VAL A 366 -9.48 5.70 17.12
C VAL A 366 -9.93 4.37 16.55
N SER A 367 -9.99 4.24 15.23
CA SER A 367 -10.24 2.95 14.59
C SER A 367 -8.96 2.12 14.54
N GLN A 368 -9.08 0.81 14.80
CA GLN A 368 -8.00 -0.16 14.74
C GLN A 368 -8.29 -1.14 13.61
N GLN A 369 -7.49 -1.08 12.54
CA GLN A 369 -7.74 -1.90 11.36
C GLN A 369 -7.47 -3.39 11.61
N GLU A 370 -6.48 -3.71 12.43
CA GLU A 370 -6.09 -5.11 12.66
C GLU A 370 -7.05 -5.83 13.61
N ASP A 371 -7.55 -5.12 14.63
CA ASP A 371 -8.46 -5.67 15.64
C ASP A 371 -9.95 -5.49 15.29
N ASN A 372 -10.26 -4.84 14.15
CA ASN A 372 -11.64 -4.50 13.75
C ASN A 372 -12.43 -3.78 14.87
N SER A 373 -11.79 -2.86 15.59
CA SER A 373 -12.37 -2.21 16.78
C SER A 373 -12.22 -0.70 16.75
N VAL A 374 -12.98 0.00 17.61
CA VAL A 374 -12.86 1.43 17.85
C VAL A 374 -12.59 1.67 19.33
N VAL A 375 -11.54 2.43 19.62
CA VAL A 375 -11.08 2.72 20.98
C VAL A 375 -11.33 4.18 21.30
N ARG A 376 -11.90 4.45 22.49
CA ARG A 376 -12.03 5.81 23.02
C ARG A 376 -10.84 6.14 23.93
N ILE A 377 -10.22 7.30 23.72
CA ILE A 377 -9.24 7.90 24.62
C ILE A 377 -9.92 9.10 25.30
N THR A 378 -10.05 9.03 26.62
CA THR A 378 -10.54 10.17 27.42
C THR A 378 -9.34 11.02 27.83
N LEU A 379 -9.26 12.24 27.31
CA LEU A 379 -8.16 13.16 27.63
C LEU A 379 -8.38 13.81 29.01
N PRO A 380 -7.31 14.05 29.80
CA PRO A 380 -7.43 14.76 31.07
C PRO A 380 -8.02 16.16 30.84
N ARG A 381 -9.13 16.47 31.52
CA ARG A 381 -9.67 17.83 31.53
C ARG A 381 -8.85 18.67 32.49
N THR A 382 -8.25 19.74 32.00
CA THR A 382 -7.82 20.81 32.91
C THR A 382 -9.09 21.44 33.45
N ASN A 383 -9.45 21.13 34.70
CA ASN A 383 -10.42 21.92 35.44
C ASN A 383 -9.82 23.31 35.65
N VAL A 384 -9.94 24.17 34.64
CA VAL A 384 -9.77 25.60 34.86
C VAL A 384 -11.00 25.98 35.67
N GLY A 385 -10.83 26.03 36.99
CA GLY A 385 -11.89 26.34 37.92
C GLY A 385 -12.55 27.64 37.50
N VAL A 386 -13.72 27.53 36.89
CA VAL A 386 -14.66 28.65 36.83
C VAL A 386 -15.10 28.82 38.27
N LYS A 387 -14.47 29.75 38.96
CA LYS A 387 -14.93 30.21 40.26
C LYS A 387 -16.36 30.75 40.02
N PRO A 388 -17.36 30.26 40.78
CA PRO A 388 -18.77 30.58 40.55
C PRO A 388 -19.07 32.08 40.68
#